data_AF-A0A969CUR3-F1
#
_entry.id   AF-A0A969CUR3-F1
#
_cell.length_a   1.000
_cell.length_b   1.000
_cell.length_c   1.000
_cell.angle_alpha   90.00
_cell.angle_beta   90.00
_cell.angle_gamma   90.00
#
_symmetry.space_group_name_H-M   'P 1'
#
loop_
_entity.id
_entity.type
_entity.pdbx_description
1 polymer ?
#
loop_
_entity_poly.entity_id
_entity_poly.type
_entity_poly.pdbx_seq_one_letter_code
_entity_poly.pdbx_strand_id
1 'polypeptide(L)'
;MNLQKLIKTPFSWWNNYWFNPAPFFDLAICRILIVGFQLIRFVTNNFWGHLVEYSNLPNFLYEPLPVLQLLLLPFGADYRPPLFYTGTVFGLTIVAGILGLFGFLTNFSLILFALGNIFIQAYLYSFRDFHHSEALVMISLIVIAISPSGSVLSIDDLRRRIKFNRDREHFETFDLKEENSPFARWPLLVIQWIFAIVYLDSGLSKLFKSGLDWMNGYTLQYYLWQDGLIWDRSFGIWFAKQHTLAVLSSWAAIIFEVAFFLVLIFPKLVWLFIPMGISFHTGIYIAQKAPFLKYFPSYSVFIPWAAIAKSISSGKNASNSKKVIEVLYDPQNSNHLRLMTIFCYLDSFNRLTFSDVKDRWQQLSETYSDISLEEFKQEINIVLADESMRRGFLAFKKICLSLPLLYPLAIGFDLPIISKLSRNAYAFLIRGQEKS
;
A
#
# COMPACT_ATOMS: atom_id res chain seq x y z
N MET A 1 29.06 -29.32 30.99
CA MET A 1 27.83 -29.23 30.17
C MET A 1 27.16 -27.90 30.49
N ASN A 2 27.09 -27.00 29.52
CA ASN A 2 26.95 -25.55 29.75
C ASN A 2 25.49 -25.15 29.99
N LEU A 3 25.10 -24.88 31.25
CA LEU A 3 23.73 -24.47 31.64
C LEU A 3 23.26 -23.17 30.95
N GLN A 4 24.17 -22.36 30.41
CA GLN A 4 23.83 -21.18 29.59
C GLN A 4 23.20 -21.52 28.23
N LYS A 5 23.34 -22.76 27.72
CA LYS A 5 22.71 -23.18 26.45
C LYS A 5 21.25 -23.64 26.59
N LEU A 6 20.78 -23.88 27.82
CA LEU A 6 19.43 -24.41 28.09
C LEU A 6 18.42 -23.35 28.54
N ILE A 7 18.87 -22.14 28.86
CA ILE A 7 17.98 -20.99 29.06
C ILE A 7 17.76 -20.29 27.70
N LYS A 8 17.24 -21.04 26.72
CA LYS A 8 16.43 -20.42 25.67
C LYS A 8 15.15 -20.01 26.38
N THR A 9 15.12 -18.80 26.92
CA THR A 9 13.93 -18.27 27.56
C THR A 9 12.74 -18.39 26.59
N PRO A 10 11.52 -18.71 27.05
CA PRO A 10 10.31 -18.69 26.20
C PRO A 10 10.16 -17.34 25.46
N PHE A 11 10.73 -16.27 26.02
CA PHE A 11 10.83 -14.95 25.38
C PHE A 11 11.65 -14.92 24.08
N SER A 12 12.63 -15.79 23.89
CA SER A 12 13.46 -15.79 22.66
C SER A 12 12.68 -16.20 21.42
N TRP A 13 11.84 -17.25 21.51
CA TRP A 13 10.96 -17.65 20.42
C TRP A 13 9.91 -16.58 20.13
N TRP A 14 9.31 -15.99 21.18
CA TRP A 14 8.35 -14.89 21.04
C TRP A 14 8.98 -13.68 20.34
N ASN A 15 10.17 -13.25 20.80
CA ASN A 15 10.89 -12.14 20.18
C ASN A 15 11.23 -12.44 18.71
N ASN A 16 11.68 -13.66 18.41
CA ASN A 16 11.96 -14.07 17.03
C ASN A 16 10.69 -14.09 16.18
N TYR A 17 9.55 -14.54 16.72
CA TYR A 17 8.29 -14.55 15.98
C TYR A 17 7.88 -13.13 15.56
N TRP A 18 7.97 -12.15 16.46
CA TRP A 18 7.54 -10.77 16.20
C TRP A 18 8.57 -9.92 15.46
N PHE A 19 9.86 -10.12 15.71
CA PHE A 19 10.93 -9.20 15.30
C PHE A 19 12.01 -9.87 14.42
N ASN A 20 11.78 -11.06 13.88
CA ASN A 20 12.65 -11.55 12.80
C ASN A 20 12.62 -10.54 11.63
N PRO A 21 13.76 -10.20 10.99
CA PRO A 21 13.78 -9.23 9.91
C PRO A 21 12.77 -9.57 8.81
N ALA A 22 12.00 -8.57 8.39
CA ALA A 22 11.09 -8.65 7.26
C ALA A 22 11.30 -7.47 6.31
N PRO A 23 10.92 -7.58 5.03
CA PRO A 23 11.11 -6.52 4.05
C PRO A 23 10.28 -5.28 4.38
N PHE A 24 10.90 -4.09 4.33
CA PHE A 24 10.14 -2.84 4.38
C PHE A 24 9.17 -2.71 3.21
N PHE A 25 9.50 -3.32 2.08
CA PHE A 25 8.69 -3.31 0.87
C PHE A 25 7.28 -3.85 1.11
N ASP A 26 7.14 -4.96 1.85
CA ASP A 26 5.83 -5.55 2.16
C ASP A 26 4.95 -4.56 2.94
N LEU A 27 5.53 -3.91 3.95
CA LEU A 27 4.85 -2.92 4.79
C LEU A 27 4.47 -1.65 3.99
N ALA A 28 5.34 -1.19 3.09
CA ALA A 28 5.06 -0.04 2.25
C ALA A 28 3.93 -0.31 1.25
N ILE A 29 3.87 -1.51 0.65
CA ILE A 29 2.74 -1.90 -0.22
C ILE A 29 1.44 -1.97 0.59
N CYS A 30 1.46 -2.52 1.80
CA CYS A 30 0.29 -2.55 2.68
C CYS A 30 -0.21 -1.13 3.01
N ARG A 31 0.70 -0.20 3.34
CA ARG A 31 0.39 1.22 3.52
C ARG A 31 -0.32 1.79 2.29
N ILE A 32 0.26 1.61 1.10
CA ILE A 32 -0.29 2.16 -0.14
C ILE A 32 -1.70 1.61 -0.42
N LEU A 33 -1.89 0.29 -0.29
CA LEU A 33 -3.17 -0.36 -0.58
C LEU A 33 -4.26 0.02 0.43
N ILE A 34 -3.95 0.00 1.72
CA ILE A 34 -4.93 0.29 2.79
C ILE A 34 -5.30 1.77 2.80
N VAL A 35 -4.31 2.68 2.72
CA VAL A 35 -4.58 4.12 2.66
C VAL A 35 -5.28 4.51 1.37
N GLY A 36 -4.81 3.98 0.23
CA GLY A 36 -5.39 4.25 -1.09
C GLY A 36 -6.85 3.78 -1.17
N PHE A 37 -7.14 2.58 -0.67
CA PHE A 37 -8.51 2.07 -0.62
C PHE A 37 -9.40 2.96 0.27
N GLN A 38 -8.93 3.39 1.44
CA GLN A 38 -9.72 4.23 2.33
C GLN A 38 -9.99 5.63 1.73
N LEU A 39 -9.03 6.20 1.00
CA LEU A 39 -9.25 7.44 0.24
C LEU A 39 -10.29 7.26 -0.87
N ILE A 40 -10.21 6.17 -1.65
CA ILE A 40 -11.20 5.86 -2.68
C ILE A 40 -12.59 5.74 -2.06
N ARG A 41 -12.70 5.06 -0.92
CA ARG A 41 -13.95 4.92 -0.16
C ARG A 41 -14.56 6.26 0.23
N PHE A 42 -13.76 7.22 0.68
CA PHE A 42 -14.29 8.54 1.00
C PHE A 42 -14.97 9.21 -0.21
N VAL A 43 -14.44 9.00 -1.41
CA VAL A 43 -14.99 9.52 -2.67
C VAL A 43 -16.22 8.71 -3.11
N THR A 44 -16.13 7.38 -3.16
CA THR A 44 -17.16 6.53 -3.77
C THR A 44 -18.39 6.32 -2.89
N ASN A 45 -18.26 6.47 -1.57
CA ASN A 45 -19.34 6.18 -0.62
C ASN A 45 -20.03 7.43 -0.07
N ASN A 46 -19.85 8.58 -0.72
CA ASN A 46 -20.52 9.84 -0.37
C ASN A 46 -20.43 10.19 1.14
N PHE A 47 -19.24 10.01 1.73
CA PHE A 47 -19.03 10.32 3.15
C PHE A 47 -19.38 11.77 3.48
N TRP A 48 -19.03 12.70 2.58
CA TRP A 48 -19.40 14.10 2.72
C TRP A 48 -20.91 14.30 2.77
N GLY A 49 -21.67 13.69 1.86
CA GLY A 49 -23.13 13.78 1.87
C GLY A 49 -23.73 13.26 3.18
N HIS A 50 -23.21 12.15 3.72
CA HIS A 50 -23.65 11.64 5.03
C HIS A 50 -23.30 12.58 6.18
N LEU A 51 -22.15 13.25 6.16
CA LEU A 51 -21.81 14.25 7.17
C LEU A 51 -22.77 15.45 7.14
N VAL A 52 -23.12 15.93 5.94
CA VAL A 52 -24.11 17.01 5.76
C VAL A 52 -25.48 16.57 6.26
N GLU A 53 -25.96 15.41 5.80
CA GLU A 53 -27.23 14.82 6.22
C GLU A 53 -27.31 14.73 7.75
N TYR A 54 -26.25 14.20 8.39
CA TYR A 54 -26.25 13.92 9.82
C TYR A 54 -26.01 15.13 10.68
N SER A 55 -25.37 16.17 10.16
CA SER A 55 -25.33 17.47 10.83
C SER A 55 -26.71 18.13 10.95
N ASN A 56 -27.67 17.79 10.07
CA ASN A 56 -29.01 18.37 10.06
C ASN A 56 -30.05 17.57 10.87
N LEU A 57 -29.71 16.37 11.35
CA LEU A 57 -30.62 15.57 12.17
C LEU A 57 -30.91 16.24 13.53
N PRO A 58 -32.05 15.96 14.19
CA PRO A 58 -32.32 16.43 15.54
C PRO A 58 -31.29 15.95 16.58
N ASN A 59 -31.02 16.77 17.60
CA ASN A 59 -30.02 16.47 18.65
C ASN A 59 -30.33 15.19 19.45
N PHE A 60 -31.59 14.83 19.63
CA PHE A 60 -31.97 13.65 20.41
C PHE A 60 -31.60 12.32 19.72
N LEU A 61 -31.26 12.35 18.43
CA LEU A 61 -30.76 11.17 17.69
C LEU A 61 -29.23 11.03 17.79
N TYR A 62 -28.54 11.97 18.43
CA TYR A 62 -27.10 11.95 18.57
C TYR A 62 -26.70 11.31 19.90
N GLU A 63 -26.10 10.13 19.81
CA GLU A 63 -25.59 9.36 20.95
C GLU A 63 -24.08 9.13 20.73
N PRO A 64 -23.21 10.03 21.23
CA PRO A 64 -21.78 9.99 20.92
C PRO A 64 -21.12 8.71 21.45
N LEU A 65 -20.40 8.01 20.58
CA LEU A 65 -19.62 6.84 20.98
C LEU A 65 -18.50 7.21 21.96
N PRO A 66 -18.12 6.33 22.91
CA PRO A 66 -17.07 6.63 23.89
C PRO A 66 -15.75 7.12 23.28
N VAL A 67 -15.34 6.58 22.14
CA VAL A 67 -14.14 7.04 21.44
C VAL A 67 -14.29 8.46 20.88
N LEU A 68 -15.48 8.84 20.44
CA LEU A 68 -15.78 10.20 19.98
C LEU A 68 -15.81 11.17 21.16
N GLN A 69 -16.41 10.77 22.28
CA GLN A 69 -16.40 11.55 23.52
C GLN A 69 -14.97 11.83 23.97
N LEU A 70 -14.07 10.84 23.89
CA LEU A 70 -12.66 11.02 24.21
C LEU A 70 -11.98 12.03 23.28
N LEU A 71 -12.25 11.97 21.97
CA LEU A 71 -11.68 12.89 20.98
C LEU A 71 -12.25 14.31 21.10
N LEU A 72 -13.44 14.47 21.68
CA LEU A 72 -14.14 15.74 21.88
C LEU A 72 -14.10 16.23 23.33
N LEU A 73 -13.33 15.58 24.20
CA LEU A 73 -13.30 15.86 25.64
C LEU A 73 -13.11 17.35 25.98
N PRO A 74 -12.27 18.15 25.29
CA PRO A 74 -12.15 19.59 25.54
C PRO A 74 -13.44 20.40 25.33
N PHE A 75 -14.40 19.88 24.55
CA PHE A 75 -15.67 20.53 24.24
C PHE A 75 -16.86 19.97 25.06
N GLY A 76 -16.65 18.85 25.78
CA GLY A 76 -17.67 18.13 26.56
C GLY A 76 -18.04 16.77 25.95
N ALA A 77 -18.42 15.82 26.81
CA ALA A 77 -18.72 14.45 26.39
C ALA A 77 -19.91 14.37 25.42
N ASP A 78 -20.93 15.20 25.62
CA ASP A 78 -22.13 15.26 24.77
C ASP A 78 -22.04 16.32 23.66
N TYR A 79 -20.85 16.90 23.45
CA TYR A 79 -20.67 17.93 22.43
C TYR A 79 -20.92 17.34 21.03
N ARG A 80 -21.90 17.90 20.34
CA ARG A 80 -22.19 17.58 18.93
C ARG A 80 -21.45 18.55 18.01
N PRO A 81 -20.46 18.09 17.22
CA PRO A 81 -19.73 18.97 16.33
C PRO A 81 -20.63 19.52 15.21
N PRO A 82 -20.60 20.83 14.93
CA PRO A 82 -21.31 21.43 13.80
C PRO A 82 -20.68 21.02 12.46
N LEU A 83 -21.42 21.21 11.35
CA LEU A 83 -20.98 20.81 10.01
C LEU A 83 -19.62 21.39 9.60
N PHE A 84 -19.32 22.65 9.93
CA PHE A 84 -18.03 23.24 9.58
C PHE A 84 -16.87 22.50 10.27
N TYR A 85 -17.07 22.01 11.50
CA TYR A 85 -16.07 21.27 12.24
C TYR A 85 -15.84 19.90 11.61
N THR A 86 -16.90 19.14 11.37
CA THR A 86 -16.80 17.80 10.75
C THR A 86 -16.26 17.90 9.32
N GLY A 87 -16.61 18.94 8.57
CA GLY A 87 -16.04 19.22 7.24
C GLY A 87 -14.57 19.59 7.26
N THR A 88 -14.13 20.35 8.26
CA THR A 88 -12.71 20.65 8.46
C THR A 88 -11.92 19.38 8.76
N VAL A 89 -12.40 18.54 9.69
CA VAL A 89 -11.78 17.25 9.99
C VAL A 89 -11.75 16.35 8.75
N PHE A 90 -12.84 16.29 7.98
CA PHE A 90 -12.90 15.53 6.74
C PHE A 90 -11.83 16.00 5.73
N GLY A 91 -11.76 17.31 5.45
CA GLY A 91 -10.77 17.88 4.54
C GLY A 91 -9.32 17.60 4.97
N LEU A 92 -9.01 17.82 6.25
CA LEU A 92 -7.69 17.52 6.82
C LEU A 92 -7.37 16.03 6.75
N THR A 93 -8.35 15.16 6.97
CA THR A 93 -8.19 13.70 6.85
C THR A 93 -7.83 13.32 5.42
N ILE A 94 -8.52 13.86 4.41
CA ILE A 94 -8.19 13.59 3.00
C ILE A 94 -6.76 14.02 2.67
N VAL A 95 -6.38 15.24 3.07
CA VAL A 95 -5.01 15.75 2.84
C VAL A 95 -3.98 14.85 3.53
N ALA A 96 -4.18 14.53 4.81
CA ALA A 96 -3.30 13.64 5.56
C ALA A 96 -3.19 12.25 4.92
N GLY A 97 -4.29 11.70 4.42
CA GLY A 97 -4.30 10.43 3.70
C GLY A 97 -3.50 10.48 2.41
N ILE A 98 -3.63 11.54 1.61
CA ILE A 98 -2.86 11.72 0.37
C ILE A 98 -1.36 11.82 0.68
N LEU A 99 -0.99 12.61 1.69
CA LEU A 99 0.41 12.75 2.11
C LEU A 99 0.96 11.41 2.66
N GLY A 100 0.17 10.68 3.46
CA GLY A 100 0.52 9.35 3.96
C GLY A 100 0.64 8.29 2.86
N LEU A 101 -0.19 8.37 1.82
CA LEU A 101 -0.15 7.49 0.65
C LEU A 101 1.19 7.60 -0.09
N PHE A 102 1.61 8.83 -0.39
CA PHE A 102 2.90 9.12 -1.02
C PHE A 102 4.09 9.06 -0.05
N GLY A 103 3.82 8.96 1.25
CA GLY A 103 4.85 8.87 2.28
C GLY A 103 5.63 10.18 2.44
N PHE A 104 4.92 11.30 2.60
CA PHE A 104 5.48 12.57 3.02
C PHE A 104 5.12 12.84 4.49
N LEU A 105 6.14 13.07 5.33
CA LEU A 105 6.01 13.06 6.79
C LEU A 105 5.21 11.83 7.26
N THR A 106 5.61 10.67 6.73
CA THR A 106 4.78 9.47 6.58
C THR A 106 4.02 9.12 7.86
N ASN A 107 4.71 8.91 8.98
CA ASN A 107 4.08 8.54 10.24
C ASN A 107 3.13 9.62 10.77
N PHE A 108 3.52 10.89 10.70
CA PHE A 108 2.68 12.00 11.15
C PHE A 108 1.40 12.12 10.31
N SER A 109 1.54 12.09 8.98
CA SER A 109 0.41 12.09 8.05
C SER A 109 -0.52 10.89 8.27
N LEU A 110 0.03 9.71 8.52
CA LEU A 110 -0.76 8.50 8.80
C LEU A 110 -1.46 8.55 10.17
N ILE A 111 -0.86 9.12 11.20
CA ILE A 111 -1.50 9.32 12.51
C ILE A 111 -2.71 10.23 12.34
N LEU A 112 -2.54 11.37 11.68
CA LEU A 112 -3.65 12.30 11.40
C LEU A 112 -4.74 11.63 10.56
N PHE A 113 -4.35 10.85 9.55
CA PHE A 113 -5.29 10.11 8.74
C PHE A 113 -6.07 9.06 9.55
N ALA A 114 -5.40 8.27 10.40
CA ALA A 114 -6.03 7.26 11.24
C ALA A 114 -7.01 7.88 12.24
N LEU A 115 -6.58 8.93 12.95
CA LEU A 115 -7.42 9.68 13.89
C LEU A 115 -8.63 10.31 13.20
N GLY A 116 -8.42 10.93 12.04
CA GLY A 116 -9.50 11.50 11.23
C GLY A 116 -10.52 10.45 10.79
N ASN A 117 -10.07 9.26 10.36
CA ASN A 117 -10.95 8.14 10.03
C ASN A 117 -11.79 7.66 11.23
N ILE A 118 -11.16 7.50 12.40
CA ILE A 118 -11.85 7.12 13.64
C ILE A 118 -12.90 8.17 13.99
N PHE A 119 -12.52 9.45 13.94
CA PHE A 119 -13.43 10.57 14.22
C PHE A 119 -14.65 10.55 13.30
N ILE A 120 -14.44 10.53 11.98
CA ILE A 120 -15.53 10.56 10.99
C ILE A 120 -16.47 9.38 11.20
N GLN A 121 -15.92 8.18 11.39
CA GLN A 121 -16.73 6.98 11.54
C GLN A 121 -17.46 6.93 12.88
N ALA A 122 -16.81 7.31 13.97
CA ALA A 122 -17.46 7.39 15.26
C ALA A 122 -18.57 8.45 15.27
N TYR A 123 -18.37 9.59 14.59
CA TYR A 123 -19.43 10.59 14.39
C TYR A 123 -20.61 10.02 13.61
N LEU A 124 -20.38 9.35 12.48
CA LEU A 124 -21.47 8.76 11.69
C LEU A 124 -22.23 7.66 12.44
N TYR A 125 -21.53 6.83 13.23
CA TYR A 125 -22.15 5.80 14.06
C TYR A 125 -22.83 6.34 15.32
N SER A 126 -22.63 7.61 15.66
CA SER A 126 -23.37 8.24 16.76
C SER A 126 -24.82 8.57 16.38
N PHE A 127 -25.27 8.26 15.16
CA PHE A 127 -26.65 8.43 14.67
C PHE A 127 -27.27 7.13 14.14
N ARG A 128 -26.52 6.02 14.09
CA ARG A 128 -26.88 4.79 13.39
C ARG A 128 -26.67 3.56 14.27
N ASP A 129 -27.23 2.44 13.82
CA ASP A 129 -26.86 1.13 14.32
C ASP A 129 -25.38 0.81 14.09
N PHE A 130 -24.80 0.08 15.03
CA PHE A 130 -23.41 -0.32 15.02
C PHE A 130 -23.14 -1.34 13.93
N HIS A 131 -22.17 -1.04 13.06
CA HIS A 131 -21.57 -2.05 12.18
C HIS A 131 -20.06 -2.12 12.41
N HIS A 132 -19.57 -3.34 12.63
CA HIS A 132 -18.16 -3.57 13.02
C HIS A 132 -17.19 -3.68 11.83
N SER A 133 -17.67 -3.50 10.60
CA SER A 133 -16.89 -3.82 9.39
C SER A 133 -15.67 -2.94 9.14
N GLU A 134 -15.60 -1.76 9.76
CA GLU A 134 -14.52 -0.80 9.58
C GLU A 134 -13.43 -0.90 10.64
N ALA A 135 -13.69 -1.61 11.75
CA ALA A 135 -12.76 -1.70 12.86
C ALA A 135 -11.40 -2.25 12.43
N LEU A 136 -11.38 -3.30 11.61
CA LEU A 136 -10.14 -3.89 11.11
C LEU A 136 -9.30 -2.89 10.29
N VAL A 137 -9.93 -2.11 9.41
CA VAL A 137 -9.23 -1.12 8.59
C VAL A 137 -8.71 0.01 9.46
N MET A 138 -9.51 0.50 10.42
CA MET A 138 -9.06 1.55 11.35
C MET A 138 -7.88 1.10 12.21
N ILE A 139 -7.93 -0.12 12.76
CA ILE A 139 -6.81 -0.68 13.52
C ILE A 139 -5.58 -0.84 12.62
N SER A 140 -5.76 -1.31 11.38
CA SER A 140 -4.67 -1.42 10.41
C SER A 140 -4.01 -0.06 10.14
N LEU A 141 -4.80 1.01 10.00
CA LEU A 141 -4.28 2.37 9.83
C LEU A 141 -3.45 2.82 11.03
N ILE A 142 -3.92 2.59 12.27
CA ILE A 142 -3.17 2.92 13.49
C ILE A 142 -1.85 2.16 13.51
N VAL A 143 -1.88 0.84 13.30
CA VAL A 143 -0.69 -0.02 13.32
C VAL A 143 0.32 0.43 12.27
N ILE A 144 -0.13 0.75 11.06
CA ILE A 144 0.74 1.26 9.98
C ILE A 144 1.30 2.65 10.32
N ALA A 145 0.52 3.51 10.98
CA ALA A 145 0.92 4.85 11.37
C ALA A 145 2.04 4.87 12.41
N ILE A 146 2.09 3.90 13.31
CA ILE A 146 3.16 3.77 14.33
C ILE A 146 4.31 2.84 13.89
N SER A 147 4.24 2.29 12.67
CA SER A 147 5.25 1.40 12.11
C SER A 147 6.23 2.15 11.19
N PRO A 148 7.40 1.57 10.84
CA PRO A 148 8.33 2.17 9.87
C PRO A 148 7.85 2.01 8.41
N SER A 149 6.57 2.26 8.13
CA SER A 149 5.93 2.11 6.81
C SER A 149 6.39 3.14 5.78
N GLY A 150 7.11 4.17 6.21
CA GLY A 150 7.76 5.17 5.36
C GLY A 150 9.21 4.83 4.98
N SER A 151 9.76 3.68 5.39
CA SER A 151 11.18 3.38 5.16
C SER A 151 11.55 3.12 3.69
N VAL A 152 10.60 2.70 2.86
CA VAL A 152 10.74 2.54 1.40
C VAL A 152 9.43 2.94 0.71
N LEU A 153 9.48 3.11 -0.61
CA LEU A 153 8.38 3.61 -1.46
C LEU A 153 7.71 4.86 -0.87
N SER A 154 8.50 5.82 -0.39
CA SER A 154 8.03 7.05 0.22
C SER A 154 8.84 8.25 -0.28
N ILE A 155 8.22 9.43 -0.28
CA ILE A 155 8.92 10.68 -0.57
C ILE A 155 9.99 10.94 0.50
N ASP A 156 9.73 10.62 1.76
CA ASP A 156 10.67 10.81 2.86
C ASP A 156 11.97 10.01 2.65
N ASP A 157 11.84 8.73 2.28
CA ASP A 157 12.99 7.86 2.01
C ASP A 157 13.74 8.27 0.75
N LEU A 158 13.03 8.62 -0.33
CA LEU A 158 13.64 9.14 -1.55
C LEU A 158 14.48 10.40 -1.26
N ARG A 159 13.93 11.35 -0.49
CA ARG A 159 14.65 12.57 -0.09
C ARG A 159 15.89 12.26 0.75
N ARG A 160 15.78 11.31 1.69
CA ARG A 160 16.90 10.86 2.51
C ARG A 160 18.03 10.27 1.65
N ARG A 161 17.70 9.43 0.66
CA ARG A 161 18.70 8.83 -0.26
C ARG A 161 19.34 9.86 -1.18
N ILE A 162 18.55 10.78 -1.73
CA ILE A 162 19.08 11.87 -2.55
C ILE A 162 20.08 12.70 -1.75
N LYS A 163 19.72 13.06 -0.51
CA LYS A 163 20.60 13.80 0.38
C LYS A 163 21.88 12.99 0.68
N PHE A 164 21.74 11.71 1.03
CA PHE A 164 22.87 10.84 1.36
C PHE A 164 23.89 10.72 0.21
N ASN A 165 23.42 10.40 -1.01
CA ASN A 165 24.30 10.26 -2.17
C ASN A 165 24.96 11.59 -2.55
N ARG A 166 24.23 12.71 -2.45
CA ARG A 166 24.77 14.04 -2.71
C ARG A 166 25.84 14.44 -1.69
N ASP A 167 25.56 14.25 -0.41
CA ASP A 167 26.48 14.66 0.67
C ASP A 167 27.76 13.80 0.69
N ARG A 168 27.73 12.59 0.10
CA ARG A 168 28.90 11.72 -0.11
C ARG A 168 29.62 11.93 -1.45
N GLU A 169 29.07 12.72 -2.36
CA GLU A 169 29.55 12.87 -3.73
C GLU A 169 29.75 11.52 -4.45
N HIS A 170 28.95 10.52 -4.09
CA HIS A 170 29.06 9.16 -4.58
C HIS A 170 27.67 8.53 -4.67
N PHE A 171 27.41 7.81 -5.77
CA PHE A 171 26.14 7.13 -5.98
C PHE A 171 26.26 5.66 -5.58
N GLU A 172 25.57 5.28 -4.51
CA GLU A 172 25.42 3.90 -4.10
C GLU A 172 24.11 3.32 -4.68
N THR A 173 24.19 2.17 -5.35
CA THR A 173 23.01 1.43 -5.83
C THR A 173 22.32 0.72 -4.66
N PHE A 174 21.00 0.57 -4.74
CA PHE A 174 20.20 -0.09 -3.71
C PHE A 174 19.03 -0.85 -4.32
N ASP A 175 18.58 -1.91 -3.65
CA ASP A 175 17.36 -2.63 -4.00
C ASP A 175 16.36 -2.58 -2.84
N LEU A 176 15.29 -1.81 -3.02
CA LEU A 176 14.22 -1.63 -2.03
C LEU A 176 13.58 -2.96 -1.59
N LYS A 177 13.67 -4.01 -2.42
CA LYS A 177 13.11 -5.34 -2.15
C LYS A 177 13.98 -6.17 -1.19
N GLU A 178 15.25 -5.82 -1.02
CA GLU A 178 16.21 -6.51 -0.15
C GLU A 178 16.34 -5.85 1.23
N GLU A 179 15.80 -4.64 1.41
CA GLU A 179 15.89 -3.91 2.66
C GLU A 179 14.96 -4.48 3.73
N ASN A 180 15.57 -5.06 4.77
CA ASN A 180 14.88 -5.74 5.85
C ASN A 180 15.06 -5.02 7.19
N SER A 181 14.07 -5.15 8.07
CA SER A 181 14.17 -4.69 9.46
C SER A 181 13.39 -5.56 10.42
N PRO A 182 13.88 -5.76 11.66
CA PRO A 182 13.11 -6.34 12.76
C PRO A 182 11.78 -5.61 13.01
N PHE A 183 11.71 -4.31 12.75
CA PHE A 183 10.54 -3.47 13.03
C PHE A 183 9.49 -3.48 11.91
N ALA A 184 9.77 -4.09 10.76
CA ALA A 184 8.80 -4.19 9.66
C ALA A 184 7.82 -5.36 9.84
N ARG A 185 8.18 -6.37 10.64
CA ARG A 185 7.43 -7.62 10.77
C ARG A 185 6.25 -7.53 11.73
N TRP A 186 6.48 -7.01 12.94
CA TRP A 186 5.44 -6.93 13.96
C TRP A 186 4.14 -6.22 13.48
N PRO A 187 4.15 -5.11 12.71
CA PRO A 187 2.90 -4.47 12.31
C PRO A 187 2.09 -5.36 11.36
N LEU A 188 2.77 -6.07 10.44
CA LEU A 188 2.13 -7.03 9.55
C LEU A 188 1.48 -8.15 10.36
N LEU A 189 2.22 -8.73 11.32
CA LEU A 189 1.70 -9.80 12.18
C LEU A 189 0.52 -9.35 13.03
N VAL A 190 0.54 -8.15 13.62
CA VAL A 190 -0.58 -7.63 14.39
C VAL A 190 -1.84 -7.59 13.53
N ILE A 191 -1.74 -7.03 12.32
CA ILE A 191 -2.89 -6.96 11.41
C ILE A 191 -3.34 -8.36 11.00
N GLN A 192 -2.40 -9.26 10.68
CA GLN A 192 -2.71 -10.65 10.34
C GLN A 192 -3.46 -11.37 11.47
N TRP A 193 -3.00 -11.22 12.72
CA TRP A 193 -3.65 -11.82 13.90
C TRP A 193 -5.04 -11.26 14.13
N ILE A 194 -5.20 -9.94 14.11
CA ILE A 194 -6.50 -9.31 14.30
C ILE A 194 -7.48 -9.76 13.21
N PHE A 195 -7.01 -9.84 11.96
CA PHE A 195 -7.83 -10.30 10.86
C PHE A 195 -8.24 -11.78 11.04
N ALA A 196 -7.31 -12.65 11.43
CA ALA A 196 -7.62 -14.05 11.71
C ALA A 196 -8.60 -14.21 12.89
N ILE A 197 -8.44 -13.40 13.94
CA ILE A 197 -9.34 -13.40 15.10
C ILE A 197 -10.75 -12.96 14.69
N VAL A 198 -10.90 -11.96 13.82
CA VAL A 198 -12.22 -11.53 13.31
C VAL A 198 -12.94 -12.68 12.60
N TYR A 199 -12.25 -13.46 11.76
CA TYR A 199 -12.87 -14.63 11.14
C TYR A 199 -13.18 -15.73 12.13
N LEU A 200 -12.23 -16.04 13.01
CA LEU A 200 -12.40 -17.09 14.00
C LEU A 200 -13.57 -16.77 14.94
N ASP A 201 -13.69 -15.53 15.41
CA ASP A 201 -14.80 -15.05 16.21
C ASP A 201 -16.14 -15.13 15.46
N SER A 202 -16.16 -14.73 14.18
CA SER A 202 -17.35 -14.86 13.32
C SER A 202 -17.82 -16.32 13.17
N GLY A 203 -16.88 -17.27 13.01
CA GLY A 203 -17.20 -18.69 12.90
C GLY A 203 -17.60 -19.33 14.23
N LEU A 204 -16.83 -19.06 15.30
CA LEU A 204 -17.11 -19.56 16.64
C LEU A 204 -18.42 -19.02 17.20
N SER A 205 -18.76 -17.76 16.97
CA SER A 205 -20.02 -17.18 17.43
C SER A 205 -21.24 -17.86 16.79
N LYS A 206 -21.14 -18.30 15.53
CA LYS A 206 -22.19 -19.12 14.87
C LYS A 206 -22.31 -20.49 15.52
N LEU A 207 -21.18 -21.15 15.74
CA LEU A 207 -21.14 -22.48 16.37
C LEU A 207 -21.60 -22.45 17.84
N PHE A 208 -21.25 -21.43 18.61
CA PHE A 208 -21.66 -21.33 20.01
C PHE A 208 -23.13 -20.96 20.17
N LYS A 209 -23.69 -20.12 19.29
CA LYS A 209 -25.09 -19.70 19.39
C LYS A 209 -26.08 -20.71 18.81
N SER A 210 -25.68 -21.45 17.77
CA SER A 210 -26.60 -22.31 17.00
C SER A 210 -26.06 -23.72 16.75
N GLY A 211 -24.87 -24.07 17.25
CA GLY A 211 -24.29 -25.39 17.05
C GLY A 211 -24.11 -25.74 15.58
N LEU A 212 -24.39 -27.01 15.24
CA LEU A 212 -24.38 -27.49 13.86
C LEU A 212 -25.60 -27.02 13.04
N ASP A 213 -26.65 -26.52 13.68
CA ASP A 213 -27.87 -26.10 13.00
C ASP A 213 -27.63 -24.89 12.08
N TRP A 214 -26.60 -24.08 12.33
CA TRP A 214 -26.23 -23.02 11.39
C TRP A 214 -25.90 -23.55 9.99
N MET A 215 -25.41 -24.79 9.91
CA MET A 215 -24.96 -25.43 8.67
C MET A 215 -26.08 -26.15 7.91
N ASN A 216 -27.31 -26.14 8.41
CA ASN A 216 -28.47 -26.72 7.72
C ASN A 216 -28.99 -25.85 6.56
N GLY A 217 -28.34 -24.71 6.27
CA GLY A 217 -28.66 -23.83 5.13
C GLY A 217 -29.84 -22.89 5.35
N TYR A 218 -30.77 -23.16 6.27
CA TYR A 218 -31.97 -22.33 6.46
C TYR A 218 -31.64 -20.92 6.92
N THR A 219 -30.67 -20.76 7.83
CA THR A 219 -30.26 -19.44 8.29
C THR A 219 -29.63 -18.61 7.17
N LEU A 220 -28.83 -19.24 6.30
CA LEU A 220 -28.27 -18.55 5.13
C LEU A 220 -29.36 -18.20 4.12
N GLN A 221 -30.32 -19.10 3.86
CA GLN A 221 -31.49 -18.79 3.02
C GLN A 221 -32.28 -17.61 3.56
N TYR A 222 -32.48 -17.53 4.88
CA TYR A 222 -33.15 -16.41 5.52
C TYR A 222 -32.46 -15.08 5.19
N TYR A 223 -31.14 -14.97 5.41
CA TYR A 223 -30.42 -13.73 5.10
C TYR A 223 -30.36 -13.44 3.59
N LEU A 224 -30.21 -14.47 2.74
CA LEU A 224 -30.25 -14.30 1.28
C LEU A 224 -31.62 -13.79 0.81
N TRP A 225 -32.72 -14.28 1.39
CA TRP A 225 -34.06 -13.77 1.12
C TRP A 225 -34.24 -12.34 1.62
N GLN A 226 -33.91 -12.08 2.88
CA GLN A 226 -34.09 -10.78 3.51
C GLN A 226 -33.30 -9.71 2.76
N ASP A 227 -31.98 -9.88 2.63
CA ASP A 227 -31.12 -8.91 1.96
C ASP A 227 -31.40 -8.85 0.46
N GLY A 228 -31.68 -10.01 -0.15
CA GLY A 228 -32.01 -10.09 -1.57
C GLY A 228 -33.26 -9.31 -1.93
N LEU A 229 -34.29 -9.33 -1.08
CA LEU A 229 -35.51 -8.55 -1.26
C LEU A 229 -35.30 -7.06 -0.93
N ILE A 230 -34.65 -6.74 0.21
CA ILE A 230 -34.41 -5.34 0.63
C ILE A 230 -33.59 -4.58 -0.40
N TRP A 231 -32.58 -5.23 -0.99
CA TRP A 231 -31.61 -4.59 -1.88
C TRP A 231 -31.83 -4.92 -3.37
N ASP A 232 -32.94 -5.57 -3.70
CA ASP A 232 -33.30 -6.02 -5.06
C ASP A 232 -32.15 -6.77 -5.75
N ARG A 233 -31.65 -7.84 -5.11
CA ARG A 233 -30.59 -8.70 -5.61
C ARG A 233 -31.17 -10.00 -6.16
N SER A 234 -31.39 -10.03 -7.46
CA SER A 234 -31.89 -11.21 -8.18
C SER A 234 -31.06 -12.47 -7.91
N PHE A 235 -29.73 -12.35 -7.85
CA PHE A 235 -28.85 -13.47 -7.52
C PHE A 235 -29.09 -14.01 -6.10
N GLY A 236 -29.24 -13.14 -5.09
CA GLY A 236 -29.53 -13.55 -3.71
C GLY A 236 -30.87 -14.27 -3.60
N ILE A 237 -31.92 -13.71 -4.22
CA ILE A 237 -33.26 -14.31 -4.30
C ILE A 237 -33.23 -15.68 -4.99
N TRP A 238 -32.52 -15.78 -6.12
CA TRP A 238 -32.36 -17.06 -6.82
C TRP A 238 -31.61 -18.08 -5.96
N PHE A 239 -30.51 -17.67 -5.32
CA PHE A 239 -29.70 -18.52 -4.46
C PHE A 239 -30.54 -19.02 -3.28
N ALA A 240 -31.31 -18.15 -2.65
CA ALA A 240 -32.14 -18.48 -1.50
C ALA A 240 -33.18 -19.59 -1.80
N LYS A 241 -33.57 -19.79 -3.06
CA LYS A 241 -34.45 -20.90 -3.48
C LYS A 241 -33.72 -22.25 -3.55
N GLN A 242 -32.39 -22.25 -3.63
CA GLN A 242 -31.56 -23.44 -3.78
C GLN A 242 -31.05 -23.92 -2.42
N HIS A 243 -31.86 -24.70 -1.70
CA HIS A 243 -31.52 -25.18 -0.35
C HIS A 243 -30.18 -25.92 -0.29
N THR A 244 -29.91 -26.82 -1.25
CA THR A 244 -28.62 -27.56 -1.30
C THR A 244 -27.42 -26.62 -1.41
N LEU A 245 -27.50 -25.58 -2.25
CA LEU A 245 -26.42 -24.60 -2.36
C LEU A 245 -26.25 -23.82 -1.06
N ALA A 246 -27.35 -23.49 -0.38
CA ALA A 246 -27.30 -22.80 0.91
C ALA A 246 -26.66 -23.66 2.00
N VAL A 247 -26.99 -24.96 2.07
CA VAL A 247 -26.31 -25.92 2.97
C VAL A 247 -24.80 -25.94 2.70
N LEU A 248 -24.40 -26.19 1.45
CA LEU A 248 -22.98 -26.25 1.07
C LEU A 248 -22.24 -24.93 1.39
N SER A 249 -22.91 -23.80 1.18
CA SER A 249 -22.32 -22.48 1.45
C SER A 249 -22.23 -22.16 2.94
N SER A 250 -23.20 -22.60 3.75
CA SER A 250 -23.10 -22.49 5.21
C SER A 250 -21.93 -23.30 5.76
N TRP A 251 -21.75 -24.54 5.28
CA TRP A 251 -20.58 -25.35 5.62
C TRP A 251 -19.28 -24.67 5.17
N ALA A 252 -19.21 -24.21 3.91
CA ALA A 252 -18.04 -23.52 3.39
C ALA A 252 -17.71 -22.24 4.18
N ALA A 253 -18.73 -21.47 4.57
CA ALA A 253 -18.58 -20.27 5.38
C ALA A 253 -17.95 -20.58 6.74
N ILE A 254 -18.53 -21.52 7.51
CA ILE A 254 -17.99 -21.88 8.84
C ILE A 254 -16.59 -22.47 8.73
N ILE A 255 -16.35 -23.40 7.78
CA ILE A 255 -15.03 -23.99 7.58
C ILE A 255 -14.01 -22.90 7.25
N PHE A 256 -14.34 -21.99 6.33
CA PHE A 256 -13.44 -20.89 5.97
C PHE A 256 -13.15 -19.99 7.17
N GLU A 257 -14.19 -19.53 7.87
CA GLU A 257 -14.08 -18.61 9.01
C GLU A 257 -13.25 -19.22 10.15
N VAL A 258 -13.54 -20.47 10.52
CA VAL A 258 -12.83 -21.17 11.60
C VAL A 258 -11.42 -21.60 11.17
N ALA A 259 -11.18 -21.97 9.90
CA ALA A 259 -9.87 -22.44 9.47
C ALA A 259 -8.91 -21.31 9.04
N PHE A 260 -9.39 -20.08 8.86
CA PHE A 260 -8.56 -18.99 8.34
C PHE A 260 -7.31 -18.72 9.20
N PHE A 261 -7.39 -18.86 10.54
CA PHE A 261 -6.23 -18.66 11.42
C PHE A 261 -5.07 -19.63 11.14
N LEU A 262 -5.33 -20.77 10.49
CA LEU A 262 -4.28 -21.73 10.11
C LEU A 262 -3.27 -21.11 9.14
N VAL A 263 -3.61 -20.03 8.43
CA VAL A 263 -2.68 -19.25 7.61
C VAL A 263 -1.51 -18.71 8.44
N LEU A 264 -1.72 -18.40 9.72
CA LEU A 264 -0.67 -17.90 10.63
C LEU A 264 0.33 -19.01 11.04
N ILE A 265 -0.13 -20.26 11.03
CA ILE A 265 0.67 -21.44 11.38
C ILE A 265 1.34 -22.01 10.13
N PHE A 266 0.63 -22.02 9.01
CA PHE A 266 1.05 -22.54 7.72
C PHE A 266 0.97 -21.44 6.64
N PRO A 267 1.99 -20.57 6.52
CA PRO A 267 1.96 -19.41 5.63
C PRO A 267 1.71 -19.72 4.15
N LYS A 268 1.94 -20.96 3.69
CA LYS A 268 1.64 -21.37 2.31
C LYS A 268 0.13 -21.40 2.02
N LEU A 269 -0.71 -21.53 3.05
CA LEU A 269 -2.16 -21.52 2.92
C LEU A 269 -2.72 -20.16 2.44
N VAL A 270 -1.94 -19.08 2.48
CA VAL A 270 -2.34 -17.77 1.92
C VAL A 270 -2.83 -17.86 0.48
N TRP A 271 -2.20 -18.70 -0.33
CA TRP A 271 -2.53 -18.86 -1.76
C TRP A 271 -3.87 -19.56 -1.99
N LEU A 272 -4.39 -20.25 -0.98
CA LEU A 272 -5.73 -20.83 -0.98
C LEU A 272 -6.74 -19.87 -0.33
N PHE A 273 -6.45 -19.42 0.90
CA PHE A 273 -7.41 -18.66 1.72
C PHE A 273 -7.63 -17.22 1.24
N ILE A 274 -6.64 -16.56 0.65
CA ILE A 274 -6.85 -15.19 0.12
C ILE A 274 -7.83 -15.22 -1.06
N PRO A 275 -7.64 -16.03 -2.13
CA PRO A 275 -8.62 -16.14 -3.20
C PRO A 275 -10.01 -16.60 -2.71
N MET A 276 -10.05 -17.56 -1.78
CA MET A 276 -11.31 -17.97 -1.16
C MET A 276 -12.00 -16.82 -0.44
N GLY A 277 -11.26 -16.04 0.35
CA GLY A 277 -11.79 -14.91 1.10
C GLY A 277 -12.28 -13.76 0.22
N ILE A 278 -11.54 -13.42 -0.85
CA ILE A 278 -11.99 -12.47 -1.87
C ILE A 278 -13.29 -12.97 -2.53
N SER A 279 -13.33 -14.25 -2.91
CA SER A 279 -14.51 -14.86 -3.54
C SER A 279 -15.71 -14.89 -2.60
N PHE A 280 -15.48 -15.21 -1.32
CA PHE A 280 -16.48 -15.27 -0.26
C PHE A 280 -17.17 -13.91 -0.08
N HIS A 281 -16.39 -12.85 0.15
CA HIS A 281 -16.92 -11.50 0.32
C HIS A 281 -17.51 -10.90 -0.96
N THR A 282 -16.95 -11.24 -2.13
CA THR A 282 -17.56 -10.86 -3.42
C THR A 282 -18.91 -11.52 -3.59
N GLY A 283 -19.02 -12.83 -3.31
CA GLY A 283 -20.27 -13.57 -3.36
C GLY A 283 -21.32 -13.00 -2.41
N ILE A 284 -20.94 -12.70 -1.17
CA ILE A 284 -21.80 -12.02 -0.20
C ILE A 284 -22.27 -10.66 -0.73
N TYR A 285 -21.37 -9.84 -1.29
CA TYR A 285 -21.76 -8.53 -1.82
C TYR A 285 -22.73 -8.65 -3.01
N ILE A 286 -22.51 -9.60 -3.92
CA ILE A 286 -23.40 -9.83 -5.06
C ILE A 286 -24.77 -10.32 -4.60
N ALA A 287 -24.81 -11.24 -3.65
CA ALA A 287 -26.05 -11.85 -3.17
C ALA A 287 -26.85 -10.95 -2.21
N GLN A 288 -26.16 -10.22 -1.32
CA GLN A 288 -26.76 -9.55 -0.17
C GLN A 288 -26.47 -8.04 -0.11
N LYS A 289 -25.61 -7.50 -0.98
CA LYS A 289 -25.12 -6.10 -0.90
C LYS A 289 -24.42 -5.76 0.42
N ALA A 290 -24.04 -6.76 1.23
CA ALA A 290 -23.34 -6.51 2.48
C ALA A 290 -21.90 -6.01 2.21
N PRO A 291 -21.47 -4.89 2.81
CA PRO A 291 -20.30 -4.14 2.35
C PRO A 291 -18.97 -4.66 2.95
N PHE A 292 -18.70 -5.96 2.90
CA PHE A 292 -17.47 -6.57 3.44
C PHE A 292 -16.24 -6.44 2.52
N LEU A 293 -16.40 -5.86 1.33
CA LEU A 293 -15.28 -5.58 0.40
C LEU A 293 -14.19 -4.69 1.04
N LYS A 294 -14.51 -4.02 2.15
CA LYS A 294 -13.59 -3.24 2.98
C LYS A 294 -12.39 -4.05 3.49
N TYR A 295 -12.53 -5.38 3.59
CA TYR A 295 -11.46 -6.27 4.04
C TYR A 295 -10.44 -6.61 2.96
N PHE A 296 -10.72 -6.30 1.69
CA PHE A 296 -9.83 -6.60 0.56
C PHE A 296 -8.42 -6.03 0.71
N PRO A 297 -8.23 -4.72 0.99
CA PRO A 297 -6.89 -4.19 1.18
C PRO A 297 -6.17 -4.85 2.36
N SER A 298 -6.88 -5.28 3.41
CA SER A 298 -6.28 -5.95 4.56
C SER A 298 -5.71 -7.33 4.21
N TYR A 299 -6.12 -7.99 3.13
CA TYR A 299 -5.45 -9.23 2.71
C TYR A 299 -4.01 -9.02 2.27
N SER A 300 -3.64 -7.78 1.91
CA SER A 300 -2.29 -7.45 1.46
C SER A 300 -1.21 -7.79 2.49
N VAL A 301 -1.52 -7.78 3.79
CA VAL A 301 -0.53 -8.09 4.84
C VAL A 301 -0.07 -9.54 4.83
N PHE A 302 -0.83 -10.44 4.21
CA PHE A 302 -0.48 -11.86 4.07
C PHE A 302 0.36 -12.15 2.82
N ILE A 303 0.48 -11.17 1.91
CA ILE A 303 1.14 -11.35 0.62
C ILE A 303 2.61 -10.96 0.75
N PRO A 304 3.56 -11.85 0.38
CA PRO A 304 4.99 -11.54 0.41
C PRO A 304 5.39 -10.71 -0.83
N TRP A 305 4.99 -9.44 -0.85
CA TRP A 305 5.14 -8.53 -2.00
C TRP A 305 6.58 -8.43 -2.51
N ALA A 306 7.57 -8.37 -1.62
CA ALA A 306 8.98 -8.33 -1.97
C ALA A 306 9.40 -9.58 -2.75
N ALA A 307 8.96 -10.76 -2.30
CA ALA A 307 9.26 -12.02 -2.99
C ALA A 307 8.59 -12.07 -4.37
N ILE A 308 7.33 -11.66 -4.48
CA ILE A 308 6.61 -11.58 -5.76
C ILE A 308 7.33 -10.62 -6.72
N ALA A 309 7.69 -9.43 -6.24
CA ALA A 309 8.42 -8.44 -7.04
C ALA A 309 9.76 -8.99 -7.55
N LYS A 310 10.51 -9.69 -6.68
CA LYS A 310 11.78 -10.36 -7.04
C LYS A 310 11.58 -11.44 -8.10
N SER A 311 10.56 -12.29 -7.94
CA SER A 311 10.24 -13.35 -8.93
C SER A 311 9.88 -12.77 -10.29
N ILE A 312 9.16 -11.65 -10.34
CA ILE A 312 8.83 -10.98 -11.60
C ILE A 312 10.07 -10.35 -12.24
N SER A 313 10.99 -9.79 -11.45
CA SER A 313 12.25 -9.24 -11.97
C SER A 313 13.21 -10.34 -12.45
N SER A 314 13.35 -11.45 -11.73
CA SER A 314 14.28 -12.53 -12.09
C SER A 314 13.83 -13.31 -13.33
N GLY A 315 12.53 -13.59 -13.45
CA GLY A 315 11.96 -14.26 -14.63
C GLY A 315 12.15 -13.46 -15.93
N LYS A 316 12.20 -12.13 -15.85
CA LYS A 316 12.53 -11.26 -16.99
C LYS A 316 14.02 -11.20 -17.29
N ASN A 317 14.88 -11.27 -16.27
CA ASN A 317 16.34 -11.23 -16.46
C ASN A 317 16.88 -12.52 -17.11
N ALA A 318 16.30 -13.69 -16.79
CA ALA A 318 16.69 -14.95 -17.42
C ALA A 318 16.38 -15.01 -18.93
N SER A 319 15.32 -14.32 -19.37
CA SER A 319 14.93 -14.27 -20.79
C SER A 319 15.57 -13.11 -21.58
N ASN A 320 16.15 -12.11 -20.91
CA ASN A 320 16.63 -10.86 -21.53
C ASN A 320 18.02 -10.44 -21.01
N SER A 321 18.96 -11.37 -20.81
CA SER A 321 20.35 -11.08 -20.37
C SER A 321 21.16 -10.12 -21.27
N LYS A 322 20.52 -9.50 -22.28
CA LYS A 322 21.07 -8.52 -23.22
C LYS A 322 20.27 -7.20 -23.30
N LYS A 323 19.52 -6.75 -22.29
CA LYS A 323 18.81 -5.44 -22.36
C LYS A 323 18.90 -4.60 -21.09
N VAL A 324 20.09 -4.51 -20.51
CA VAL A 324 20.37 -3.54 -19.44
C VAL A 324 20.75 -2.22 -20.09
N ILE A 325 20.14 -1.12 -19.65
CA ILE A 325 20.54 0.22 -20.06
C ILE A 325 21.58 0.71 -19.06
N GLU A 326 22.80 0.93 -19.53
CA GLU A 326 23.85 1.55 -18.71
C GLU A 326 23.65 3.06 -18.72
N VAL A 327 23.41 3.64 -17.55
CA VAL A 327 23.27 5.08 -17.35
C VAL A 327 24.59 5.64 -16.85
N LEU A 328 25.15 6.54 -17.63
CA LEU A 328 26.42 7.18 -17.32
C LEU A 328 26.15 8.47 -16.56
N TYR A 329 26.89 8.67 -15.47
CA TYR A 329 26.72 9.81 -14.60
C TYR A 329 28.07 10.40 -14.19
N ASP A 330 28.04 11.65 -13.73
CA ASP A 330 29.22 12.32 -13.17
C ASP A 330 29.00 12.45 -11.66
N PRO A 331 29.83 11.83 -10.81
CA PRO A 331 29.68 11.94 -9.36
C PRO A 331 29.88 13.36 -8.84
N GLN A 332 30.59 14.23 -9.57
CA GLN A 332 30.81 15.62 -9.17
C GLN A 332 29.58 16.50 -9.43
N ASN A 333 28.61 16.03 -10.23
CA ASN A 333 27.40 16.75 -10.54
C ASN A 333 26.24 16.31 -9.61
N SER A 334 25.86 17.18 -8.68
CA SER A 334 24.78 16.91 -7.71
C SER A 334 23.41 16.60 -8.35
N ASN A 335 23.13 17.15 -9.54
CA ASN A 335 21.90 16.86 -10.28
C ASN A 335 21.95 15.45 -10.89
N HIS A 336 23.12 15.00 -11.36
CA HIS A 336 23.32 13.63 -11.82
C HIS A 336 23.08 12.65 -10.67
N LEU A 337 23.69 12.86 -9.50
CA LEU A 337 23.47 12.02 -8.32
C LEU A 337 21.99 11.94 -7.91
N ARG A 338 21.30 13.09 -7.93
CA ARG A 338 19.86 13.15 -7.66
C ARG A 338 19.05 12.31 -8.65
N LEU A 339 19.34 12.43 -9.94
CA LEU A 339 18.62 11.70 -10.98
C LEU A 339 18.92 10.20 -10.94
N MET A 340 20.18 9.80 -10.73
CA MET A 340 20.54 8.38 -10.58
C MET A 340 19.83 7.76 -9.38
N THR A 341 19.74 8.51 -8.27
CA THR A 341 18.98 8.08 -7.10
C THR A 341 17.50 7.89 -7.43
N ILE A 342 16.87 8.84 -8.14
CA ILE A 342 15.46 8.72 -8.55
C ILE A 342 15.25 7.54 -9.50
N PHE A 343 16.13 7.35 -10.49
CA PHE A 343 16.02 6.25 -11.45
C PHE A 343 16.19 4.90 -10.77
N CYS A 344 17.20 4.74 -9.91
CA CYS A 344 17.40 3.54 -9.13
C CYS A 344 16.20 3.26 -8.21
N TYR A 345 15.63 4.30 -7.58
CA TYR A 345 14.43 4.19 -6.76
C TYR A 345 13.22 3.65 -7.52
N LEU A 346 13.05 4.10 -8.76
CA LEU A 346 11.93 3.73 -9.62
C LEU A 346 12.20 2.46 -10.44
N ASP A 347 13.42 1.92 -10.40
CA ASP A 347 13.83 0.72 -11.10
C ASP A 347 13.42 -0.57 -10.36
N SER A 348 12.12 -0.79 -10.27
CA SER A 348 11.56 -1.96 -9.60
C SER A 348 11.99 -3.30 -10.24
N PHE A 349 12.50 -3.27 -11.48
CA PHE A 349 12.85 -4.46 -12.28
C PHE A 349 14.34 -4.59 -12.59
N ASN A 350 15.21 -3.78 -11.96
CA ASN A 350 16.66 -3.82 -12.15
C ASN A 350 17.06 -3.76 -13.64
N ARG A 351 16.46 -2.83 -14.40
CA ARG A 351 16.67 -2.61 -15.84
C ARG A 351 17.82 -1.65 -16.15
N LEU A 352 18.29 -0.92 -15.14
CA LEU A 352 19.33 0.08 -15.25
C LEU A 352 20.60 -0.39 -14.54
N THR A 353 21.74 -0.15 -15.16
CA THR A 353 23.04 -0.12 -14.47
C THR A 353 23.55 1.31 -14.46
N PHE A 354 24.44 1.61 -13.53
CA PHE A 354 24.96 2.95 -13.33
C PHE A 354 26.47 2.88 -13.30
N SER A 355 27.13 3.69 -14.11
CA SER A 355 28.60 3.73 -14.19
C SER A 355 29.10 5.16 -14.18
N ASP A 356 30.22 5.37 -13.50
CA ASP A 356 30.93 6.65 -13.53
C ASP A 356 31.44 6.91 -14.95
N VAL A 357 31.15 8.10 -15.48
CA VAL A 357 31.67 8.54 -16.77
C VAL A 357 33.19 8.45 -16.82
N LYS A 358 33.91 8.78 -15.75
CA LYS A 358 35.38 8.78 -15.72
C LYS A 358 35.94 7.38 -15.94
N ASP A 359 35.34 6.39 -15.29
CA ASP A 359 35.76 4.99 -15.41
C ASP A 359 35.46 4.42 -16.79
N ARG A 360 34.35 4.82 -17.42
CA ARG A 360 33.95 4.35 -18.75
C ARG A 360 34.54 5.17 -19.89
N TRP A 361 35.10 6.35 -19.62
CA TRP A 361 35.51 7.31 -20.65
C TRP A 361 36.58 6.75 -21.58
N GLN A 362 37.56 6.02 -21.07
CA GLN A 362 38.65 5.48 -21.89
C GLN A 362 38.11 4.62 -23.04
N GLN A 363 37.21 3.69 -22.75
CA GLN A 363 36.57 2.84 -23.76
C GLN A 363 35.62 3.63 -24.68
N LEU A 364 34.87 4.57 -24.13
CA LEU A 364 33.90 5.37 -24.91
C LEU A 364 34.59 6.32 -25.88
N SER A 365 35.73 6.91 -25.49
CA SER A 365 36.47 7.88 -26.30
C SER A 365 37.04 7.29 -27.59
N GLU A 366 37.34 5.98 -27.59
CA GLU A 366 37.78 5.25 -28.80
C GLU A 366 36.63 5.08 -29.80
N THR A 367 35.41 4.87 -29.30
CA THR A 367 34.21 4.64 -30.13
C THR A 367 33.56 5.96 -30.57
N TYR A 368 33.66 7.00 -29.73
CA TYR A 368 32.98 8.28 -29.91
C TYR A 368 33.98 9.45 -29.81
N SER A 369 34.97 9.47 -30.71
CA SER A 369 36.07 10.44 -30.74
C SER A 369 35.63 11.91 -30.88
N ASP A 370 34.43 12.14 -31.41
CA ASP A 370 33.93 13.49 -31.74
C ASP A 370 33.37 14.24 -30.53
N ILE A 371 33.29 13.61 -29.36
CA ILE A 371 32.66 14.16 -28.16
C ILE A 371 33.73 14.42 -27.11
N SER A 372 33.72 15.62 -26.52
CA SER A 372 34.60 15.92 -25.39
C SER A 372 34.03 15.39 -24.07
N LEU A 373 34.91 15.09 -23.10
CA LEU A 373 34.50 14.65 -21.76
C LEU A 373 33.60 15.70 -21.08
N GLU A 374 33.86 16.99 -21.30
CA GLU A 374 33.07 18.07 -20.70
C GLU A 374 31.66 18.16 -21.29
N GLU A 375 31.50 17.99 -22.60
CA GLU A 375 30.17 17.85 -23.21
C GLU A 375 29.42 16.61 -22.70
N PHE A 376 30.15 15.57 -22.34
CA PHE A 376 29.58 14.36 -21.78
C PHE A 376 29.01 14.58 -20.37
N LYS A 377 29.75 15.30 -19.52
CA LYS A 377 29.34 15.61 -18.14
C LYS A 377 28.13 16.54 -18.07
N GLN A 378 27.84 17.30 -19.13
CA GLN A 378 26.72 18.25 -19.17
C GLN A 378 25.35 17.62 -19.40
N GLU A 379 25.29 16.35 -19.82
CA GLU A 379 24.03 15.68 -20.17
C GLU A 379 23.95 14.26 -19.57
N ILE A 380 22.73 13.72 -19.50
CA ILE A 380 22.56 12.29 -19.23
C ILE A 380 22.89 11.53 -20.50
N ASN A 381 23.78 10.56 -20.39
CA ASN A 381 24.10 9.66 -21.48
C ASN A 381 23.76 8.22 -21.07
N ILE A 382 23.30 7.43 -22.02
CA ILE A 382 23.09 6.00 -21.82
C ILE A 382 23.77 5.20 -22.92
N VAL A 383 24.26 4.01 -22.56
CA VAL A 383 24.72 2.99 -23.48
C VAL A 383 23.68 1.88 -23.50
N LEU A 384 23.18 1.59 -24.69
CA LEU A 384 22.24 0.50 -24.93
C LEU A 384 23.01 -0.81 -25.12
N ALA A 385 22.31 -1.94 -25.03
CA ALA A 385 22.94 -3.26 -25.13
C ALA A 385 23.50 -3.61 -26.53
N ASP A 386 23.20 -2.80 -27.54
CA ASP A 386 23.83 -2.85 -28.87
C ASP A 386 25.04 -1.92 -28.96
N GLU A 387 25.56 -1.44 -27.83
CA GLU A 387 26.63 -0.44 -27.67
C GLU A 387 26.30 0.93 -28.26
N SER A 388 25.06 1.14 -28.75
CA SER A 388 24.65 2.44 -29.26
C SER A 388 24.40 3.44 -28.13
N MET A 389 24.90 4.65 -28.31
CA MET A 389 24.73 5.73 -27.35
C MET A 389 23.48 6.56 -27.64
N ARG A 390 22.79 6.97 -26.58
CA ARG A 390 21.79 8.06 -26.61
C ARG A 390 22.21 9.13 -25.62
N ARG A 391 22.00 10.39 -25.99
CA ARG A 391 22.43 11.57 -25.22
C ARG A 391 21.23 12.45 -24.85
N GLY A 392 21.42 13.32 -23.86
CA GLY A 392 20.51 14.39 -23.51
C GLY A 392 19.08 13.92 -23.20
N PHE A 393 18.11 14.65 -23.73
CA PHE A 393 16.69 14.36 -23.56
C PHE A 393 16.27 13.00 -24.15
N LEU A 394 16.93 12.51 -25.21
CA LEU A 394 16.61 11.21 -25.80
C LEU A 394 17.01 10.06 -24.87
N ALA A 395 18.16 10.19 -24.21
CA ALA A 395 18.58 9.27 -23.15
C ALA A 395 17.55 9.25 -22.00
N PHE A 396 17.18 10.44 -21.51
CA PHE A 396 16.17 10.59 -20.45
C PHE A 396 14.83 9.94 -20.82
N LYS A 397 14.29 10.24 -22.02
CA LYS A 397 13.06 9.62 -22.51
C LYS A 397 13.16 8.09 -22.56
N LYS A 398 14.30 7.56 -23.02
CA LYS A 398 14.54 6.11 -23.11
C LYS A 398 14.57 5.45 -21.73
N ILE A 399 15.17 6.09 -20.72
CA ILE A 399 15.12 5.65 -19.32
C ILE A 399 13.66 5.62 -18.84
N CYS A 400 12.88 6.68 -19.05
CA CYS A 400 11.47 6.73 -18.66
C CYS A 400 10.63 5.62 -19.33
N LEU A 401 10.88 5.30 -20.60
CA LEU A 401 10.26 4.17 -21.31
C LEU A 401 10.69 2.79 -20.81
N SER A 402 11.76 2.71 -20.02
CA SER A 402 12.22 1.45 -19.42
C SER A 402 11.72 1.27 -17.99
N LEU A 403 11.30 2.34 -17.31
CA LEU A 403 10.79 2.32 -15.94
C LEU A 403 9.25 2.38 -15.92
N PRO A 404 8.53 1.29 -15.54
CA PRO A 404 7.06 1.23 -15.68
C PRO A 404 6.28 2.36 -14.99
N LEU A 405 6.76 2.84 -13.83
CA LEU A 405 6.15 3.97 -13.13
C LEU A 405 6.25 5.30 -13.90
N LEU A 406 7.20 5.40 -14.85
CA LEU A 406 7.41 6.58 -15.69
C LEU A 406 6.87 6.40 -17.12
N TYR A 407 6.24 5.26 -17.45
CA TYR A 407 5.68 5.02 -18.79
C TYR A 407 4.66 6.10 -19.22
N PRO A 408 3.70 6.52 -18.37
CA PRO A 408 2.74 7.56 -18.76
C PRO A 408 3.43 8.87 -19.12
N LEU A 409 4.48 9.23 -18.37
CA LEU A 409 5.27 10.42 -18.61
C LEU A 409 6.00 10.33 -19.97
N ALA A 410 6.57 9.16 -20.26
CA ALA A 410 7.29 8.92 -21.50
C ALA A 410 6.41 8.98 -22.76
N ILE A 411 5.18 8.46 -22.68
CA ILE A 411 4.18 8.58 -23.75
C ILE A 411 3.80 10.04 -23.96
N GLY A 412 3.66 10.80 -22.87
CA GLY A 412 3.38 12.24 -22.92
C GLY A 412 4.44 13.05 -23.66
N PHE A 413 5.70 12.62 -23.66
CA PHE A 413 6.80 13.37 -24.31
C PHE A 413 6.68 13.50 -25.83
N ASP A 414 5.87 12.67 -26.50
CA ASP A 414 5.65 12.75 -27.95
C ASP A 414 4.52 13.70 -28.36
N LEU A 415 3.74 14.21 -27.40
CA LEU A 415 2.71 15.20 -27.68
C LEU A 415 3.38 16.57 -27.95
N PRO A 416 3.07 17.27 -29.07
CA PRO A 416 3.82 18.44 -29.52
C PRO A 416 4.04 19.51 -28.45
N ILE A 417 2.99 19.88 -27.70
CA ILE A 417 3.04 20.90 -26.65
C ILE A 417 3.87 20.40 -25.44
N ILE A 418 3.67 19.15 -25.05
CA ILE A 418 4.36 18.54 -23.90
C ILE A 418 5.84 18.32 -24.22
N SER A 419 6.20 18.02 -25.47
CA SER A 419 7.59 17.77 -25.90
C SER A 419 8.50 18.99 -25.69
N LYS A 420 7.98 20.20 -25.91
CA LYS A 420 8.73 21.44 -25.68
C LYS A 420 8.88 21.71 -24.18
N LEU A 421 7.80 21.53 -23.42
CA LEU A 421 7.82 21.70 -21.96
C LEU A 421 8.74 20.68 -21.29
N SER A 422 8.75 19.43 -21.74
CA SER A 422 9.57 18.36 -21.17
C SER A 422 11.06 18.54 -21.47
N ARG A 423 11.43 19.02 -22.66
CA ARG A 423 12.82 19.42 -22.97
C ARG A 423 13.29 20.56 -22.08
N ASN A 424 12.45 21.57 -21.86
CA ASN A 424 12.78 22.67 -20.96
C ASN A 424 12.91 22.21 -19.50
N ALA A 425 12.00 21.33 -19.05
CA ALA A 425 12.06 20.74 -17.71
C ALA A 425 13.31 19.87 -17.55
N TYR A 426 13.68 19.08 -18.55
CA TYR A 426 14.92 18.30 -18.58
C TYR A 426 16.16 19.20 -18.48
N ALA A 427 16.23 20.25 -19.31
CA ALA A 427 17.33 21.21 -19.27
C ALA A 427 17.45 21.87 -17.89
N PHE A 428 16.31 22.21 -17.26
CA PHE A 428 16.28 22.75 -15.89
C PHE A 428 16.73 21.73 -14.83
N LEU A 429 16.37 20.45 -14.98
CA LEU A 429 16.77 19.38 -14.06
C LEU A 429 18.27 19.11 -14.09
N ILE A 430 18.90 19.19 -15.27
CA ILE A 430 20.33 18.91 -15.46
C ILE A 430 21.21 20.12 -15.14
N ARG A 431 20.82 21.31 -15.62
CA ARG A 431 21.57 22.57 -15.41
C ARG A 431 21.29 23.23 -14.06
N GLY A 432 20.70 22.49 -13.11
CA GLY A 432 20.16 23.02 -11.87
C GLY A 432 21.05 24.11 -11.26
N GLN A 433 20.52 25.34 -11.28
CA GLN A 433 21.13 26.60 -10.82
C GLN A 433 22.64 26.54 -10.57
N GLU A 434 23.44 26.68 -11.63
CA GLU A 434 24.66 27.48 -11.54
C GLU A 434 24.24 28.92 -11.16
N LYS A 435 23.87 29.12 -9.90
CA LYS A 435 23.86 30.45 -9.31
C LYS A 435 25.31 30.75 -8.94
N SER A 436 25.89 31.60 -9.79
CA SER A 436 26.97 32.55 -9.51
C SER A 436 27.15 32.87 -8.03
#